data_AF-A0A936L4X9-F1
#
_entry.id   AF-A0A936L4X9-F1
#
_cell.length_a   1.000
_cell.length_b   1.000
_cell.length_c   1.000
_cell.angle_alpha   90.00
_cell.angle_beta   90.00
_cell.angle_gamma   90.00
#
_symmetry.space_group_name_H-M   'P 1'
#
loop_
_entity.id
_entity.type
_entity.pdbx_description
1 polymer ?
#
loop_
_entity_poly.entity_id
_entity_poly.type
_entity_poly.pdbx_seq_one_letter_code
_entity_poly.pdbx_strand_id
1 'polypeptide(L)'
;MNQSNERFFESAHNPVYQALAVFAGVVALNLIGMAIRGLDLMDIGSRFPWMVAASLMLFFAVFNSLFSLQAKSMTLYWRASIYSYIGLAAASGFLAWAISSLPISAAGSYRWIYIVVTIGYLIFLSLMATIRIIVEFAQREEWNHPRIRQRPTRK
;
A
#
# COMPACT_ATOMS: atom_id res chain seq x y z
N MET A 1 -0.40 29.56 2.37
CA MET A 1 -0.21 28.09 2.41
C MET A 1 1.13 27.78 1.74
N ASN A 2 2.05 27.11 2.43
CA ASN A 2 3.46 27.00 2.02
C ASN A 2 3.65 25.96 0.89
N GLN A 3 4.40 26.34 -0.15
CA GLN A 3 4.80 25.50 -1.29
C GLN A 3 5.53 24.20 -0.88
N SER A 4 6.13 24.15 0.32
CA SER A 4 6.74 22.93 0.87
C SER A 4 5.71 21.84 1.20
N ASN A 5 4.52 22.23 1.68
CA ASN A 5 3.48 21.29 2.05
C ASN A 5 2.85 20.67 0.81
N GLU A 6 2.66 21.43 -0.26
CA GLU A 6 2.14 20.92 -1.53
C GLU A 6 3.05 19.85 -2.14
N ARG A 7 4.38 20.05 -2.11
CA ARG A 7 5.35 19.04 -2.56
C ARG A 7 5.33 17.78 -1.71
N PHE A 8 5.19 17.90 -0.39
CA PHE A 8 5.06 16.74 0.51
C PHE A 8 3.77 15.95 0.21
N PHE A 9 2.65 16.63 -0.02
CA PHE A 9 1.37 16.00 -0.34
C PHE A 9 1.34 15.38 -1.75
N GLU A 10 1.92 16.03 -2.76
CA GLU A 10 2.08 15.44 -4.11
C GLU A 10 3.03 14.24 -4.09
N SER A 11 4.10 14.31 -3.29
CA SER A 11 5.05 13.20 -3.14
C SER A 11 4.47 12.01 -2.35
N ALA A 12 3.59 12.27 -1.37
CA ALA A 12 2.87 11.22 -0.62
C ALA A 12 1.91 10.41 -1.52
N HIS A 13 1.50 10.97 -2.65
CA HIS A 13 0.68 10.28 -3.64
C HIS A 13 1.46 9.32 -4.54
N ASN A 14 2.79 9.32 -4.47
CA ASN A 14 3.60 8.45 -5.33
C ASN A 14 3.86 7.10 -4.61
N PRO A 15 3.48 5.97 -5.23
CA PRO A 15 3.66 4.63 -4.65
C PRO A 15 5.08 4.31 -4.19
N VAL A 16 6.09 4.89 -4.85
CA VAL A 16 7.50 4.66 -4.51
C VAL A 16 7.84 5.24 -3.15
N TYR A 17 7.37 6.46 -2.85
CA TYR A 17 7.61 7.09 -1.54
C TYR A 17 6.82 6.39 -0.44
N GLN A 18 5.60 5.91 -0.75
CA GLN A 18 4.84 5.08 0.18
C GLN A 18 5.61 3.78 0.52
N ALA A 19 6.16 3.10 -0.49
CA ALA A 19 6.95 1.88 -0.27
C ALA A 19 8.22 2.18 0.53
N LEU A 20 8.90 3.28 0.26
CA LEU A 20 10.10 3.69 1.00
C LEU A 20 9.78 4.02 2.46
N ALA A 21 8.68 4.74 2.72
CA ALA A 21 8.23 5.04 4.08
C ALA A 21 7.85 3.76 4.85
N VAL A 22 7.14 2.84 4.20
CA VAL A 22 6.80 1.55 4.80
C VAL A 22 8.05 0.71 5.06
N PHE A 23 9.00 0.67 4.12
CA PHE A 23 10.27 -0.03 4.30
C PHE A 23 11.10 0.56 5.45
N ALA A 24 11.14 1.89 5.59
CA ALA A 24 11.76 2.55 6.74
C ALA A 24 11.08 2.12 8.06
N GLY A 25 9.75 1.95 8.06
CA GLY A 25 9.01 1.35 9.17
C GLY A 25 9.42 -0.09 9.47
N VAL A 26 9.64 -0.92 8.44
CA VAL A 26 10.12 -2.30 8.62
C VAL A 26 11.48 -2.29 9.30
N VAL A 27 12.40 -1.45 8.83
CA VAL A 27 13.75 -1.31 9.41
C VAL A 27 13.64 -0.84 10.87
N ALA A 28 12.90 0.23 11.13
CA ALA A 28 12.77 0.80 12.47
C ALA A 28 12.21 -0.20 13.48
N LEU A 29 11.12 -0.91 13.15
CA LEU A 29 10.53 -1.90 14.05
C LEU A 29 11.45 -3.09 14.30
N ASN A 30 12.21 -3.52 13.29
CA ASN A 30 13.21 -4.57 13.47
C ASN A 30 14.37 -4.12 14.36
N LEU A 31 14.86 -2.89 14.20
CA LEU A 31 15.92 -2.33 15.06
C LEU A 31 15.45 -2.21 16.51
N ILE A 32 14.20 -1.78 16.74
CA ILE A 32 13.60 -1.75 18.08
C ILE A 32 13.53 -3.18 18.64
N GLY A 33 13.10 -4.16 17.86
CA GLY A 33 13.08 -5.56 18.28
C GLY A 33 14.47 -6.08 18.63
N MET A 34 15.50 -5.73 17.86
CA MET A 34 16.89 -6.09 18.17
C MET A 34 17.38 -5.41 19.46
N ALA A 35 17.04 -4.14 19.68
CA ALA A 35 17.41 -3.43 20.90
C ALA A 35 16.75 -4.05 22.16
N ILE A 36 15.46 -4.39 22.08
CA ILE A 36 14.73 -5.04 23.18
C ILE A 36 15.36 -6.40 23.52
N ARG A 37 15.72 -7.18 22.49
CA ARG A 37 16.41 -8.48 22.68
C ARG A 37 17.81 -8.30 23.27
N GLY A 38 18.55 -7.27 22.86
CA GLY A 38 19.89 -6.99 23.37
C GLY A 38 19.90 -6.50 24.83
N LEU A 39 18.83 -5.86 25.28
CA LEU A 39 18.64 -5.39 26.66
C LEU A 39 18.00 -6.44 27.59
N ASP A 40 17.75 -7.65 27.08
CA ASP A 40 17.09 -8.77 27.78
C ASP A 40 15.74 -8.39 28.44
N LEU A 41 15.02 -7.45 27.82
CA LEU A 41 13.75 -6.96 28.35
C LEU A 41 12.58 -7.92 28.05
N MET A 42 12.66 -8.66 26.94
CA MET A 42 11.64 -9.59 26.49
C MET A 42 12.20 -10.60 25.48
N ASP A 43 11.75 -11.86 25.55
CA ASP A 43 12.09 -12.87 24.56
C ASP A 43 11.30 -12.65 23.26
N ILE A 44 11.98 -12.11 22.26
CA ILE A 44 11.43 -11.89 20.92
C ILE A 44 11.75 -13.10 20.06
N GLY A 45 10.71 -13.85 19.69
CA GLY A 45 10.85 -15.03 18.85
C GLY A 45 11.53 -14.72 17.51
N SER A 46 12.30 -15.69 17.01
CA SER A 46 13.06 -15.60 15.74
C SER A 46 12.22 -15.29 14.49
N ARG A 47 10.90 -15.44 14.59
CA ARG A 47 9.94 -15.14 13.51
C ARG A 47 9.45 -13.69 13.49
N PHE A 48 9.83 -12.88 14.49
CA PHE A 48 9.42 -11.49 14.60
C PHE A 48 9.73 -10.65 13.34
N PRO A 49 10.92 -10.75 12.70
CA PRO A 49 11.20 -9.99 11.49
C PRO A 49 10.25 -10.30 10.32
N TRP A 50 9.87 -11.58 10.18
CA TRP A 50 8.91 -12.03 9.16
C TRP A 50 7.50 -11.53 9.43
N MET A 51 7.11 -11.45 10.71
CA MET A 51 5.84 -10.87 11.12
C MET A 51 5.78 -9.38 10.78
N VAL A 52 6.82 -8.61 11.14
CA VAL A 52 6.91 -7.17 10.83
C VAL A 52 6.84 -6.94 9.33
N ALA A 53 7.59 -7.71 8.53
CA ALA A 53 7.56 -7.60 7.07
C ALA A 53 6.15 -7.86 6.51
N ALA A 54 5.49 -8.94 6.92
CA ALA A 54 4.15 -9.28 6.44
C ALA A 54 3.09 -8.23 6.83
N SER A 55 3.11 -7.77 8.09
CA SER A 55 2.17 -6.75 8.58
C SER A 55 2.32 -5.43 7.81
N LEU A 56 3.55 -4.99 7.56
CA LEU A 56 3.78 -3.74 6.84
C LEU A 56 3.57 -3.86 5.33
N MET A 57 3.76 -5.03 4.74
CA MET A 57 3.33 -5.27 3.36
C MET A 57 1.81 -5.18 3.22
N LEU A 58 1.06 -5.71 4.18
CA LEU A 58 -0.40 -5.58 4.18
C LEU A 58 -0.82 -4.13 4.41
N PHE A 59 -0.13 -3.41 5.29
CA PHE A 59 -0.34 -1.98 5.48
C PHE A 59 -0.14 -1.21 4.16
N PHE A 60 0.98 -1.43 3.47
CA PHE A 60 1.19 -0.84 2.15
C PHE A 60 0.06 -1.23 1.20
N ALA A 61 -0.34 -2.50 1.15
CA ALA A 61 -1.38 -2.98 0.24
C ALA A 61 -2.70 -2.23 0.40
N VAL A 62 -3.14 -2.00 1.65
CA VAL A 62 -4.37 -1.27 1.95
C VAL A 62 -4.21 0.22 1.61
N PHE A 63 -3.18 0.89 2.10
CA PHE A 63 -3.02 2.33 1.87
C PHE A 63 -2.77 2.67 0.40
N ASN A 64 -1.89 1.93 -0.27
CA ASN A 64 -1.58 2.13 -1.67
C ASN A 64 -2.81 1.93 -2.57
N SER A 65 -3.63 0.92 -2.29
CA SER A 65 -4.87 0.68 -3.05
C SER A 65 -5.89 1.79 -2.82
N LEU A 66 -6.05 2.30 -1.60
CA LEU A 66 -6.93 3.45 -1.32
C LEU A 66 -6.50 4.71 -2.07
N PHE A 67 -5.19 5.03 -2.08
CA PHE A 67 -4.67 6.20 -2.79
C PHE A 67 -4.78 6.07 -4.32
N SER A 68 -4.93 4.86 -4.87
CA SER A 68 -5.14 4.68 -6.32
C SER A 68 -6.39 5.38 -6.87
N LEU A 69 -7.41 5.57 -6.02
CA LEU A 69 -8.65 6.26 -6.39
C LEU A 69 -8.45 7.74 -6.69
N GLN A 70 -7.47 8.37 -6.05
CA GLN A 70 -7.21 9.81 -6.15
C GLN A 70 -6.16 10.14 -7.23
N ALA A 71 -5.52 9.14 -7.81
CA ALA A 71 -4.46 9.34 -8.78
C ALA A 71 -4.99 10.00 -10.07
N LYS A 72 -4.26 10.98 -10.62
CA LYS A 72 -4.67 11.63 -11.89
C LYS A 72 -4.73 10.65 -13.07
N SER A 73 -3.80 9.69 -13.14
CA SER A 73 -3.79 8.64 -14.16
C SER A 73 -3.73 7.25 -13.52
N MET A 74 -4.78 6.46 -13.72
CA MET A 74 -4.91 5.15 -13.08
C MET A 74 -3.84 4.17 -13.56
N THR A 75 -3.58 4.14 -14.87
CA THR A 75 -2.64 3.20 -15.48
C THR A 75 -1.20 3.41 -15.00
N LEU A 76 -0.75 4.67 -14.89
CA LEU A 76 0.60 4.98 -14.43
C LEU A 76 0.75 4.63 -12.94
N TYR A 77 -0.24 5.00 -12.14
CA TYR A 77 -0.26 4.69 -10.71
C TYR A 77 -0.27 3.18 -10.46
N TRP A 78 -1.08 2.42 -11.21
CA TRP A 78 -1.20 0.97 -11.09
C TRP A 78 0.14 0.27 -11.36
N ARG A 79 0.83 0.64 -12.45
CA ARG A 79 2.15 0.08 -12.79
C ARG A 79 3.19 0.44 -11.74
N ALA A 80 3.27 1.71 -11.34
CA ALA A 80 4.20 2.16 -10.30
C ALA A 80 3.96 1.46 -8.96
N SER A 81 2.70 1.21 -8.61
CA SER A 81 2.29 0.51 -7.40
C SER A 81 2.75 -0.94 -7.37
N ILE A 82 2.60 -1.67 -8.48
CA ILE A 82 3.09 -3.05 -8.60
C ILE A 82 4.61 -3.12 -8.43
N TYR A 83 5.36 -2.28 -9.14
CA TYR A 83 6.82 -2.28 -9.00
C TYR A 83 7.28 -1.88 -7.59
N SER A 84 6.59 -0.92 -6.98
CA SER A 84 6.88 -0.50 -5.60
C SER A 84 6.58 -1.62 -4.60
N TYR A 85 5.49 -2.37 -4.80
CA TYR A 85 5.15 -3.53 -3.97
C TYR A 85 6.17 -4.66 -4.11
N ILE A 86 6.57 -4.99 -5.35
CA ILE A 86 7.57 -6.04 -5.60
C ILE A 86 8.91 -5.65 -4.94
N GLY A 87 9.33 -4.40 -5.10
CA GLY A 87 10.53 -3.87 -4.45
C GLY A 87 10.44 -3.94 -2.93
N LEU A 88 9.31 -3.51 -2.36
CA LEU A 88 9.05 -3.59 -0.91
C LEU A 88 9.09 -5.03 -0.42
N ALA A 89 8.41 -5.96 -1.11
CA ALA A 89 8.35 -7.37 -0.75
C ALA A 89 9.71 -8.06 -0.89
N ALA A 90 10.52 -7.73 -1.90
CA ALA A 90 11.86 -8.29 -1.99
C ALA A 90 12.76 -7.75 -0.87
N ALA A 91 12.73 -6.44 -0.63
CA ALA A 91 13.57 -5.77 0.36
C ALA A 91 13.21 -6.15 1.80
N SER A 92 11.91 -6.18 2.14
CA SER A 92 11.45 -6.56 3.49
C SER A 92 11.70 -8.03 3.78
N GLY A 93 11.49 -8.91 2.79
CA GLY A 93 11.79 -10.34 2.89
C GLY A 93 13.29 -10.62 3.04
N PHE A 94 14.12 -9.90 2.27
CA PHE A 94 15.57 -9.99 2.38
C PHE A 94 16.06 -9.51 3.75
N LEU A 95 15.54 -8.38 4.25
CA LEU A 95 15.88 -7.86 5.56
C LEU A 95 15.43 -8.82 6.67
N ALA A 96 14.22 -9.38 6.57
CA ALA A 96 13.73 -10.37 7.52
C ALA A 96 14.62 -11.62 7.56
N TRP A 97 15.04 -12.11 6.39
CA TRP A 97 16.00 -13.20 6.30
C TRP A 97 17.36 -12.83 6.93
N ALA A 98 17.89 -11.64 6.63
CA ALA A 98 19.18 -11.20 7.15
C ALA A 98 19.20 -11.06 8.68
N ILE A 99 18.11 -10.57 9.28
CA ILE A 99 18.01 -10.37 10.74
C ILE A 99 17.66 -11.66 11.47
N SER A 100 16.72 -12.46 10.94
CA SER A 100 16.30 -13.71 11.59
C SER A 100 17.24 -14.89 11.31
N SER A 101 18.07 -14.81 10.26
CA SER A 101 18.82 -15.93 9.66
C SER A 101 17.95 -17.12 9.25
N LEU A 102 16.62 -16.96 9.26
CA LEU A 102 15.67 -18.02 8.92
C LEU A 102 15.25 -17.89 7.46
N PRO A 103 15.47 -18.91 6.61
CA PRO A 103 14.95 -18.89 5.26
C PRO A 103 13.42 -18.89 5.29
N ILE A 104 12.79 -18.31 4.27
CA ILE A 104 11.33 -18.23 4.17
C ILE A 104 10.65 -19.61 4.23
N SER A 105 11.35 -20.69 3.85
CA SER A 105 10.89 -22.07 3.97
C SER A 105 10.73 -22.52 5.42
N ALA A 106 11.60 -22.04 6.32
CA ALA A 106 11.60 -22.36 7.75
C ALA A 106 10.72 -21.38 8.57
N ALA A 107 10.26 -20.30 7.96
CA ALA A 107 9.38 -19.31 8.60
C ALA A 107 7.96 -19.83 8.89
N GLY A 108 7.66 -21.10 8.59
CA GLY A 108 6.38 -21.74 8.91
C GLY A 108 5.21 -21.03 8.22
N SER A 109 4.17 -20.69 8.98
CA SER A 109 2.96 -20.03 8.47
C SER A 109 3.23 -18.67 7.82
N TYR A 110 4.32 -17.98 8.18
CA TYR A 110 4.65 -16.67 7.59
C TYR A 110 4.95 -16.74 6.09
N ARG A 111 5.42 -17.88 5.58
CA ARG A 111 5.56 -18.11 4.14
C ARG A 111 4.22 -17.96 3.42
N TRP A 112 3.18 -18.58 3.98
CA TRP A 112 1.84 -18.52 3.42
C TRP A 112 1.24 -17.14 3.57
N ILE A 113 1.42 -16.49 4.72
CA ILE A 113 0.98 -15.11 4.93
C ILE A 113 1.61 -14.20 3.87
N TYR A 114 2.89 -14.36 3.56
CA TYR A 114 3.57 -13.58 2.53
C TYR A 114 2.91 -13.70 1.15
N ILE A 115 2.57 -14.93 0.77
CA ILE A 115 1.88 -15.22 -0.49
C ILE A 115 0.46 -14.65 -0.47
N VAL A 116 -0.29 -14.88 0.62
CA VAL A 116 -1.66 -14.40 0.79
C VAL A 116 -1.72 -12.87 0.75
N VAL A 117 -0.78 -12.18 1.38
CA VAL A 117 -0.69 -10.72 1.35
C VAL A 117 -0.36 -10.22 -0.05
N THR A 118 0.47 -10.95 -0.81
CA THR A 118 0.78 -10.63 -2.21
C THR A 118 -0.44 -10.77 -3.11
N ILE A 119 -1.15 -11.89 -3.01
CA ILE A 119 -2.38 -12.11 -3.78
C ILE A 119 -3.46 -11.11 -3.36
N GLY A 120 -3.62 -10.91 -2.06
CA GLY A 120 -4.57 -9.95 -1.48
C GLY A 120 -4.31 -8.53 -1.96
N TYR A 121 -3.04 -8.13 -2.10
CA TYR A 121 -2.69 -6.83 -2.67
C TYR A 121 -3.17 -6.67 -4.12
N LEU A 122 -2.94 -7.67 -4.98
CA LEU A 122 -3.42 -7.63 -6.36
C LEU A 122 -4.95 -7.55 -6.43
N ILE A 123 -5.65 -8.24 -5.52
CA ILE A 123 -7.10 -8.16 -5.39
C ILE A 123 -7.53 -6.76 -4.96
N PHE A 124 -6.93 -6.19 -3.91
CA PHE A 124 -7.25 -4.84 -3.44
C PHE A 124 -7.00 -3.78 -4.53
N LEU A 125 -5.87 -3.87 -5.23
CA LEU A 125 -5.54 -2.93 -6.29
C LEU A 125 -6.53 -3.04 -7.46
N SER A 126 -6.93 -4.25 -7.84
CA SER A 126 -7.92 -4.49 -8.89
C SER A 126 -9.32 -4.01 -8.48
N LEU A 127 -9.70 -4.24 -7.23
CA LEU A 127 -10.98 -3.78 -6.66
C LEU A 127 -11.10 -2.25 -6.75
N MET A 128 -10.05 -1.53 -6.34
CA MET A 128 -10.04 -0.07 -6.39
C MET A 128 -10.05 0.46 -7.83
N ALA A 129 -9.39 -0.24 -8.76
CA ALA A 129 -9.49 0.05 -10.18
C ALA A 129 -10.94 -0.05 -10.70
N THR A 130 -11.64 -1.12 -10.33
CA THR A 130 -13.05 -1.28 -10.70
C THR A 130 -13.94 -0.20 -10.08
N ILE A 131 -13.76 0.12 -8.79
CA ILE A 131 -14.51 1.19 -8.12
C ILE A 131 -14.34 2.52 -8.84
N ARG A 132 -13.10 2.86 -9.22
CA ARG A 132 -12.83 4.09 -9.96
C ARG A 132 -13.55 4.14 -11.30
N ILE A 133 -13.56 3.05 -12.05
CA ILE A 133 -14.29 2.96 -13.33
C ILE A 133 -15.79 3.21 -13.10
N ILE A 134 -16.38 2.63 -12.05
CA ILE A 134 -17.79 2.83 -11.70
C ILE A 134 -18.07 4.30 -11.35
N VAL A 135 -17.22 4.94 -10.55
CA VAL A 135 -17.37 6.36 -10.19
C VAL A 135 -17.24 7.26 -11.41
N GLU A 136 -16.26 7.01 -12.28
CA GLU A 136 -16.09 7.75 -13.54
C GLU A 136 -17.28 7.56 -14.49
N PHE A 137 -17.87 6.36 -14.52
CA PHE A 137 -19.10 6.09 -15.28
C PHE A 137 -20.30 6.85 -14.69
N ALA A 138 -20.48 6.81 -13.38
CA ALA A 138 -21.55 7.54 -12.70
C ALA A 138 -21.47 9.04 -13.00
N GLN A 139 -20.28 9.64 -12.86
CA GLN A 139 -20.00 11.05 -13.17
C GLN A 139 -20.31 11.45 -14.61
N ARG A 140 -20.17 10.52 -15.56
CA ARG A 140 -20.53 10.76 -16.97
C ARG A 140 -22.05 10.69 -17.19
N GLU A 141 -22.73 9.78 -16.52
CA GLU A 141 -24.18 9.59 -16.67
C GLU A 141 -24.97 10.79 -16.13
N GLU A 142 -24.58 11.37 -14.99
CA GLU A 142 -25.19 12.60 -14.46
C GLU A 142 -24.99 13.80 -15.38
N TRP A 143 -23.84 13.90 -16.07
CA TRP A 143 -23.58 14.97 -17.03
C TRP A 143 -24.45 14.85 -18.29
N ASN A 144 -24.78 13.62 -18.71
CA ASN A 144 -25.53 13.36 -19.95
C ASN A 144 -27.04 13.59 -19.84
N HIS A 145 -27.56 13.89 -18.63
CA HIS A 145 -28.90 14.42 -18.43
C HIS A 145 -28.83 15.96 -18.28
N PRO A 146 -28.70 16.75 -19.37
CA PRO A 146 -28.85 18.18 -19.26
C PRO A 146 -30.26 18.46 -18.73
N ARG A 147 -30.36 19.13 -17.59
CA ARG A 147 -31.63 19.55 -16.98
C ARG A 147 -32.47 20.21 -18.05
N ILE A 148 -33.46 19.49 -18.59
CA ILE A 148 -34.43 20.02 -19.54
C ILE A 148 -35.17 21.12 -18.77
N ARG A 149 -34.73 22.37 -18.95
CA ARG A 149 -35.44 23.55 -18.46
C ARG A 149 -36.79 23.56 -19.18
N GLN A 150 -37.82 23.04 -18.53
CA GLN A 150 -39.18 23.25 -18.95
C GLN A 150 -39.44 24.76 -18.89
N ARG A 151 -39.52 25.41 -20.05
CA ARG A 151 -39.92 26.82 -20.14
C ARG A 151 -41.35 26.92 -19.61
N PRO A 152 -41.67 27.86 -18.71
CA PRO A 152 -43.04 28.05 -18.28
C PRO A 152 -43.85 28.58 -19.47
N THR A 153 -44.80 27.77 -19.93
CA THR A 153 -45.78 28.15 -20.93
C THR A 153 -46.68 29.23 -20.31
N ARG A 154 -46.50 30.49 -20.69
CA ARG A 154 -47.45 31.55 -20.37
C ARG A 154 -48.73 31.30 -21.17
N LYS A 155 -49.85 31.10 -20.47
CA LYS A 155 -51.21 31.32 -20.97
C LYS A 155 -51.80 32.49 -20.20
#